data_AF-A0A398BWW2-F1
#
_entry.id   AF-A0A398BWW2-F1
#
_cell.length_a   1.000
_cell.length_b   1.000
_cell.length_c   1.000
_cell.angle_alpha   90.00
_cell.angle_beta   90.00
_cell.angle_gamma   90.00
#
_symmetry.space_group_name_H-M   'P 1'
#
loop_
_entity.id
_entity.type
_entity.pdbx_description
1 polymer ?
#
loop_
_entity_poly.entity_id
_entity_poly.type
_entity_poly.pdbx_seq_one_letter_code
_entity_poly.pdbx_strand_id
1 'polypeptide(L)' 'MRVLGHALIGFVLGALVALGIAVGLTYVMPISQAEGAYAMSVAFFWMPAGAVLGAILAAIRAKGGA' A
#
# COMPACT_ATOMS: atom_id res chain seq x y z
N MET A 1 -22.34 -7.34 1.84
CA MET A 1 -21.27 -8.06 1.12
C MET A 1 -20.55 -7.21 0.07
N ARG A 2 -21.24 -6.47 -0.81
CA ARG A 2 -20.60 -5.72 -1.91
C ARG A 2 -19.53 -4.72 -1.46
N VAL A 3 -19.84 -3.86 -0.48
CA VAL A 3 -18.88 -2.87 0.06
C VAL A 3 -17.68 -3.53 0.73
N LEU A 4 -17.91 -4.58 1.53
CA LEU A 4 -16.83 -5.34 2.19
C LEU A 4 -15.89 -5.99 1.15
N GLY A 5 -16.44 -6.58 0.09
CA GLY A 5 -15.63 -7.17 -0.98
C GLY A 5 -14.73 -6.13 -1.66
N HIS A 6 -15.25 -4.94 -1.95
CA HIS A 6 -14.45 -3.85 -2.52
C HIS A 6 -13.40 -3.34 -1.54
N ALA A 7 -13.74 -3.20 -0.26
CA ALA A 7 -12.80 -2.79 0.78
C ALA A 7 -11.62 -3.78 0.91
N LEU A 8 -11.89 -5.10 0.85
CA LEU A 8 -10.85 -6.12 0.88
C LEU A 8 -9.95 -6.09 -0.37
N ILE A 9 -10.53 -5.87 -1.55
CA ILE A 9 -9.75 -5.69 -2.78
C ILE A 9 -8.87 -4.43 -2.66
N GLY A 10 -9.45 -3.31 -2.22
CA GLY A 10 -8.72 -2.07 -1.99
C GLY A 10 -7.61 -2.22 -0.96
N PHE A 11 -7.85 -2.99 0.09
CA PHE A 11 -6.86 -3.31 1.12
C PHE A 11 -5.62 -4.00 0.53
N VAL A 12 -5.84 -5.08 -0.23
CA VAL A 12 -4.74 -5.82 -0.85
C VAL A 12 -4.02 -4.95 -1.88
N LEU A 13 -4.76 -4.28 -2.76
CA LEU A 13 -4.17 -3.42 -3.80
C LEU A 13 -3.36 -2.27 -3.20
N GLY A 14 -3.87 -1.61 -2.16
CA GLY A 14 -3.18 -0.51 -1.47
C GLY A 14 -1.86 -0.96 -0.85
N ALA A 15 -1.83 -2.14 -0.21
CA ALA A 15 -0.61 -2.74 0.32
C ALA A 15 0.41 -3.06 -0.78
N LEU A 16 -0.05 -3.66 -1.89
CA LEU A 16 0.79 -4.03 -3.02
C LEU A 16 1.38 -2.81 -3.73
N VAL A 17 0.62 -1.72 -3.86
CA VAL A 17 1.13 -0.47 -4.42
C VAL A 17 2.22 0.12 -3.52
N ALA A 18 2.00 0.19 -2.21
CA ALA A 18 3.00 0.69 -1.27
C ALA A 18 4.28 -0.16 -1.28
N LEU A 19 4.15 -1.50 -1.32
CA LEU A 19 5.28 -2.41 -1.46
C LEU A 19 6.03 -2.19 -2.78
N GLY A 20 5.29 -2.08 -3.89
CA GLY A 20 5.88 -1.84 -5.21
C GLY A 20 6.66 -0.53 -5.29
N ILE A 21 6.16 0.55 -4.67
CA ILE A 21 6.86 1.83 -4.57
C ILE A 21 8.12 1.68 -3.72
N ALA A 22 8.01 1.07 -2.53
CA ALA A 22 9.14 0.90 -1.62
C ALA A 22 10.29 0.07 -2.25
N VAL A 23 9.95 -1.01 -2.94
CA VAL A 23 10.91 -1.84 -3.67
C VAL A 23 11.44 -1.11 -4.91
N GLY A 24 10.59 -0.43 -5.68
CA GLY A 24 11.01 0.29 -6.88
C GLY A 24 12.00 1.41 -6.58
N LEU A 25 11.85 2.10 -5.45
CA LEU A 25 12.73 3.19 -5.04
C LEU A 25 14.19 2.75 -4.85
N THR A 26 14.45 1.48 -4.47
CA THR A 26 15.83 1.00 -4.26
C THR A 26 16.62 0.89 -5.57
N TYR A 27 15.95 0.82 -6.72
CA TYR A 27 16.60 0.78 -8.03
C TYR A 27 16.92 2.15 -8.61
N VAL A 28 16.30 3.21 -8.08
CA VAL A 28 16.48 4.59 -8.57
C VAL A 28 17.17 5.50 -7.57
N MET A 29 17.21 5.11 -6.28
CA MET A 29 17.92 5.82 -5.23
C MET A 29 19.22 5.08 -4.90
N PRO A 30 20.40 5.71 -5.07
CA PRO A 30 21.65 5.12 -4.60
C PRO A 30 21.66 5.13 -3.08
N ILE A 31 21.55 3.94 -2.48
CA ILE A 31 21.58 3.74 -1.03
C ILE A 31 22.66 2.72 -0.67
N SER A 32 23.32 2.93 0.46
CA SER A 32 24.19 1.96 1.09
C SER A 32 23.40 0.78 1.67
N GLN A 33 24.09 -0.32 1.99
CA GLN A 33 23.45 -1.47 2.66
C GLN A 33 22.84 -1.11 4.03
N ALA A 34 23.47 -0.18 4.76
CA ALA A 34 22.92 0.31 6.03
C ALA A 34 21.59 1.04 5.82
N GLU A 35 21.53 1.92 4.81
CA GLU A 35 20.31 2.62 4.41
C GLU A 35 19.22 1.67 3.89
N GLY A 36 19.59 0.57 3.23
CA GLY A 36 18.68 -0.49 2.82
C GLY A 36 17.96 -1.15 3.99
N ALA A 37 18.64 -1.39 5.11
CA ALA A 37 18.02 -1.92 6.32
C ALA A 37 16.99 -0.93 6.91
N TYR A 38 17.28 0.38 6.88
CA TYR A 38 16.32 1.40 7.30
C TYR A 38 15.16 1.55 6.30
N ALA A 39 15.39 1.38 5.00
CA ALA A 39 14.34 1.40 3.97
C ALA A 39 13.31 0.27 4.15
N MET A 40 13.70 -0.86 4.73
CA MET A 40 12.74 -1.91 5.10
C MET A 40 11.74 -1.42 6.16
N SER A 41 12.15 -0.60 7.12
CA SER A 41 11.23 -0.01 8.10
C SER A 41 10.18 0.90 7.45
N VAL A 42 10.59 1.62 6.39
CA VAL A 42 9.70 2.44 5.56
C VAL A 42 8.66 1.55 4.88
N ALA A 43 9.08 0.45 4.25
CA ALA A 43 8.15 -0.51 3.65
C ALA A 43 7.15 -1.09 4.67
N PHE A 44 7.63 -1.51 5.85
CA PHE A 44 6.78 -2.07 6.90
C PHE A 44 5.77 -1.07 7.48
N PHE A 45 6.08 0.22 7.50
CA PHE A 45 5.15 1.26 7.92
C PHE A 45 4.13 1.60 6.82
N TRP A 46 4.60 1.79 5.59
CA TRP A 46 3.75 2.27 4.49
C TRP A 46 2.85 1.20 3.90
N MET A 47 3.21 -0.08 3.99
CA MET A 47 2.33 -1.17 3.52
C MET A 47 0.98 -1.21 4.26
N PRO A 48 0.94 -1.25 5.62
CA PRO A 48 -0.31 -1.14 6.36
C PRO A 48 -1.07 0.16 6.07
N ALA A 49 -0.37 1.29 6.00
CA ALA A 49 -1.00 2.58 5.69
C ALA A 49 -1.65 2.57 4.30
N GLY A 50 -0.95 2.07 3.28
CA GLY A 50 -1.46 1.89 1.93
C GLY A 50 -2.67 0.95 1.90
N ALA A 51 -2.63 -0.14 2.67
CA ALA A 51 -3.76 -1.07 2.78
C ALA A 51 -5.02 -0.39 3.35
N VAL A 52 -4.86 0.36 4.45
CA VAL A 52 -5.97 1.10 5.06
C VAL A 52 -6.54 2.14 4.10
N LEU A 53 -5.68 2.94 3.45
CA LEU A 53 -6.10 3.94 2.47
C LEU A 53 -6.83 3.31 1.28
N GLY A 54 -6.28 2.23 0.73
CA GLY A 54 -6.90 1.49 -0.38
C GLY A 54 -8.27 0.93 -0.01
N ALA A 55 -8.41 0.37 1.19
CA ALA A 55 -9.69 -0.13 1.71
C ALA A 55 -10.73 0.99 1.82
N ILE A 56 -10.34 2.15 2.37
CA ILE A 56 -11.21 3.32 2.52
C ILE A 56 -11.66 3.83 1.15
N LEU A 57 -10.75 4.04 0.21
CA LEU A 57 -11.07 4.54 -1.13
C LEU A 57 -12.00 3.60 -1.88
N ALA A 58 -11.74 2.29 -1.81
CA ALA A 58 -12.58 1.28 -2.46
C ALA A 58 -13.97 1.19 -1.81
N ALA A 59 -14.07 1.30 -0.48
CA ALA A 59 -15.34 1.34 0.23
C ALA A 59 -16.17 2.59 -0.14
N ILE A 60 -15.54 3.77 -0.19
CA ILE A 60 -16.19 5.03 -0.59
C ILE A 60 -16.74 4.90 -2.02
N ARG A 61 -15.93 4.39 -2.96
CA ARG A 61 -16.36 4.19 -4.35
C ARG A 61 -17.50 3.18 -4.46
N ALA A 62 -17.43 2.07 -3.73
CA ALA A 62 -18.49 1.04 -3.73
C ALA A 62 -19.81 1.55 -3.14
N LYS A 63 -19.74 2.46 -2.16
CA LYS A 63 -20.91 3.11 -1.56
C LYS A 63 -21.51 4.19 -2.48
N GLY A 64 -20.68 4.99 -3.16
CA GLY A 64 -21.15 6.03 -4.07
C GLY A 64 -21.76 5.51 -5.38
N GLY A 65 -21.52 4.24 -5.74
CA GLY A 65 -22.14 3.55 -6.87
C GLY A 65 -23.27 2.58 -6.48
N ALA A 66 -23.77 2.65 -5.24
CA ALA A 66 -24.93 1.90 -4.75
C ALA A 66 -26.16 2.80 -4.69
#